data_AF-A0A1A9WCN3-F1
#
_entry.id   AF-A0A1A9WCN3-F1
#
_cell.length_a   1.000
_cell.length_b   1.000
_cell.length_c   1.000
_cell.angle_alpha   90.00
_cell.angle_beta   90.00
_cell.angle_gamma   90.00
#
_symmetry.space_group_name_H-M   'P 1'
#
loop_
_entity.id
_entity.type
_entity.pdbx_description
1 polymer ?
#
loop_
_entity_poly.entity_id
_entity_poly.type
_entity_poly.pdbx_seq_one_letter_code
_entity_poly.pdbx_strand_id
1 'polypeptide(L)'
;MQTISRRSYALKFYFKRLHSLNYSANIAPPDSQNSFEDVVLQRQLEATRSIVVQVSSKKSFSELYHYCSTYGRIIGAHHYCVQNEDIRHYILLEYENSEEASNAIDCSAYNDEMTGIPAKSPFLWFRASSKKPLKREIELNKLPSLCTVDGSLSLEQTELNALIRGASNIDEQLSLLYQNTKLNDLGVRLRFLAAFQVQQALYGMFPLANAIPFGSSVNGFGKMGCDLDLILRFDQEYKRKSQKYEESRLVFHTKQNFTNGRSQTQRQMESIGDMLQLFLPGICHVRRILQARVPIIKYHHEHLNLEIDLSMSNLSGFYMSELLYMFGEFDERVRPLTFCIRRWANACGLTNPSPGRWITNFSLTCLVIFFLQQTKQPVLPSINSLFKSATPDDIRITEDNINCSFARDFQAIGFNSKNKSRISELLLQFFEFYSQFDFHNKAISLNEGRPLSKPDHSAIYIVNPLEQALNVSKNMSLEECERLRIEVRNAAWILESEVDQNHVRNDEESWGLLNLFKTPEKAIIRPNVFFKPRILEVSELFDKIDEPVNDNSKSGDFNTALSSDFKNKEIKKRRQNTKKAMSNVLKQMPLNASASGTTSSNKTMQVISPTKDIRRGS
;
A
#
# COMPACT_ATOMS: atom_id res chain seq x y z
N MET A 1 -5.21 -15.68 -49.12
CA MET A 1 -6.36 -15.97 -48.23
C MET A 1 -6.06 -17.20 -47.35
N GLN A 2 -4.91 -17.21 -46.64
CA GLN A 2 -4.53 -18.23 -45.65
C GLN A 2 -3.17 -17.79 -45.06
N THR A 3 -3.17 -17.05 -43.93
CA THR A 3 -2.01 -16.87 -42.99
C THR A 3 -2.31 -15.88 -41.85
N ILE A 4 -3.54 -15.85 -41.30
CA ILE A 4 -3.82 -15.09 -40.06
C ILE A 4 -4.75 -15.93 -39.17
N SER A 5 -4.24 -16.98 -38.53
CA SER A 5 -5.03 -17.72 -37.51
C SER A 5 -4.18 -18.57 -36.56
N ARG A 6 -3.03 -18.06 -36.08
CA ARG A 6 -2.23 -18.78 -35.07
C ARG A 6 -1.63 -17.96 -33.92
N ARG A 7 -2.00 -16.67 -33.75
CA ARG A 7 -1.40 -15.81 -32.70
C ARG A 7 -2.34 -15.34 -31.58
N SER A 8 -3.57 -15.84 -31.45
CA SER A 8 -4.56 -15.41 -30.43
C SER A 8 -4.81 -16.40 -29.28
N TYR A 9 -4.06 -17.49 -29.17
CA TYR A 9 -4.38 -18.56 -28.20
C TYR A 9 -3.96 -18.25 -26.76
N ALA A 10 -2.90 -17.48 -26.52
CA ALA A 10 -2.38 -17.27 -25.17
C ALA A 10 -3.31 -16.40 -24.30
N LEU A 11 -3.82 -15.28 -24.81
CA LEU A 11 -4.70 -14.35 -24.08
C LEU A 11 -6.15 -14.84 -24.00
N LYS A 12 -6.66 -15.53 -25.03
CA LYS A 12 -8.00 -16.15 -24.98
C LYS A 12 -8.16 -17.15 -23.83
N PHE A 13 -7.10 -17.86 -23.44
CA PHE A 13 -7.14 -18.77 -22.28
C PHE A 13 -7.15 -18.06 -20.93
N TYR A 14 -6.53 -16.87 -20.81
CA TYR A 14 -6.62 -16.04 -19.60
C TYR A 14 -8.05 -15.54 -19.40
N PHE A 15 -8.67 -15.02 -20.47
CA PHE A 15 -10.02 -14.45 -20.42
C PHE A 15 -11.12 -15.50 -20.27
N LYS A 16 -11.00 -16.66 -20.94
CA LYS A 16 -11.91 -17.79 -20.71
C LYS A 16 -11.80 -18.34 -19.28
N ARG A 17 -10.69 -18.08 -18.57
CA ARG A 17 -10.41 -18.57 -17.20
C ARG A 17 -10.74 -17.55 -16.09
N LEU A 18 -10.77 -16.25 -16.41
CA LEU A 18 -11.49 -15.22 -15.65
C LEU A 18 -13.01 -15.39 -15.83
N HIS A 19 -13.51 -15.67 -17.04
CA HIS A 19 -14.92 -16.01 -17.27
C HIS A 19 -15.33 -17.39 -16.72
N SER A 20 -14.41 -18.35 -16.59
CA SER A 20 -14.69 -19.61 -15.86
C SER A 20 -14.71 -19.42 -14.34
N LEU A 21 -14.54 -18.19 -13.83
CA LEU A 21 -14.88 -17.82 -12.44
C LEU A 21 -16.40 -17.61 -12.27
N ASN A 22 -17.22 -18.00 -13.26
CA ASN A 22 -18.65 -18.20 -13.09
C ASN A 22 -18.95 -19.19 -11.94
N TYR A 23 -19.00 -18.68 -10.71
CA TYR A 23 -20.21 -18.89 -9.92
C TYR A 23 -21.36 -18.38 -10.77
N SER A 24 -22.52 -19.02 -10.70
CA SER A 24 -23.76 -18.47 -11.23
C SER A 24 -23.93 -17.05 -10.71
N ALA A 25 -23.43 -16.06 -11.44
CA ALA A 25 -23.81 -14.67 -11.32
C ALA A 25 -25.22 -14.61 -11.90
N ASN A 26 -26.18 -15.14 -11.14
CA ASN A 26 -27.40 -14.39 -10.98
C ASN A 26 -26.91 -13.01 -10.56
N ILE A 27 -26.99 -12.07 -11.50
CA ILE A 27 -26.85 -10.65 -11.22
C ILE A 27 -27.82 -10.43 -10.08
N ALA A 28 -27.29 -10.40 -8.86
CA ALA A 28 -28.11 -10.09 -7.71
C ALA A 28 -28.67 -8.69 -7.98
N PRO A 29 -29.96 -8.47 -7.66
CA PRO A 29 -30.59 -7.19 -7.93
C PRO A 29 -29.73 -6.06 -7.36
N PRO A 30 -29.78 -4.85 -7.94
CA PRO A 30 -28.91 -3.71 -7.60
C PRO A 30 -28.93 -3.27 -6.12
N ASP A 31 -29.72 -3.93 -5.28
CA ASP A 31 -29.84 -3.73 -3.82
C ASP A 31 -29.05 -4.76 -2.97
N SER A 32 -28.30 -5.70 -3.56
CA SER A 32 -27.37 -6.56 -2.79
C SER A 32 -26.02 -5.88 -2.61
N GLN A 33 -25.60 -5.64 -1.37
CA GLN A 33 -24.29 -5.09 -1.04
C GLN A 33 -23.19 -6.06 -1.53
N ASN A 34 -22.44 -5.68 -2.58
CA ASN A 34 -21.38 -6.52 -3.14
C ASN A 34 -20.31 -6.83 -2.08
N SER A 35 -19.84 -8.07 -2.02
CA SER A 35 -18.77 -8.45 -1.08
C SER A 35 -17.46 -7.77 -1.45
N PHE A 36 -16.51 -7.69 -0.50
CA PHE A 36 -15.18 -7.14 -0.76
C PHE A 36 -14.45 -7.89 -1.89
N GLU A 37 -14.55 -9.23 -1.90
CA GLU A 37 -13.97 -10.07 -2.95
C GLU A 37 -14.62 -9.76 -4.31
N ASP A 38 -15.94 -9.54 -4.37
CA ASP A 38 -16.65 -9.16 -5.60
C ASP A 38 -16.20 -7.78 -6.11
N VAL A 39 -16.04 -6.81 -5.21
CA VAL A 39 -15.56 -5.46 -5.57
C VAL A 39 -14.14 -5.55 -6.15
N VAL A 40 -13.24 -6.29 -5.51
CA VAL A 40 -11.86 -6.49 -6.01
C VAL A 40 -11.88 -7.21 -7.37
N LEU A 41 -12.68 -8.27 -7.51
CA LEU A 41 -12.82 -9.02 -8.76
C LEU A 41 -13.36 -8.14 -9.89
N GLN A 42 -14.39 -7.34 -9.62
CA GLN A 42 -14.94 -6.40 -10.59
C GLN A 42 -13.87 -5.43 -11.09
N ARG A 43 -13.08 -4.84 -10.18
CA ARG A 43 -11.99 -3.92 -10.56
C ARG A 43 -10.88 -4.60 -11.34
N GLN A 44 -10.56 -5.86 -11.03
CA GLN A 44 -9.64 -6.64 -11.86
C GLN A 44 -10.18 -6.85 -13.28
N LEU A 45 -11.47 -7.18 -13.42
CA LEU A 45 -12.12 -7.34 -14.72
C LEU A 45 -12.11 -6.03 -15.53
N GLU A 46 -12.45 -4.91 -14.91
CA GLU A 46 -12.36 -3.57 -15.51
C GLU A 46 -10.94 -3.29 -16.03
N ALA A 47 -9.89 -3.59 -15.25
CA ALA A 47 -8.51 -3.43 -15.69
C ALA A 47 -8.16 -4.33 -16.90
N THR A 48 -8.70 -5.55 -16.95
CA THR A 48 -8.43 -6.48 -18.07
C THR A 48 -9.01 -6.05 -19.42
N ARG A 49 -10.03 -5.18 -19.39
CA ARG A 49 -10.68 -4.63 -20.58
C ARG A 49 -10.39 -3.14 -20.77
N SER A 50 -9.37 -2.62 -20.08
CA SER A 50 -8.96 -1.23 -20.18
C SER A 50 -7.60 -1.08 -20.84
N ILE A 51 -7.42 0.01 -21.58
CA ILE A 51 -6.12 0.48 -22.07
C ILE A 51 -5.90 1.93 -21.63
N VAL A 52 -4.65 2.34 -21.48
CA VAL A 52 -4.28 3.74 -21.25
C VAL A 52 -3.50 4.23 -22.45
N VAL A 53 -3.97 5.34 -23.02
CA VAL A 53 -3.37 5.93 -24.21
C VAL A 53 -2.87 7.33 -23.90
N GLN A 54 -1.57 7.56 -24.06
CA GLN A 54 -0.99 8.89 -24.02
C GLN A 54 -1.41 9.68 -25.25
N VAL A 55 -1.88 10.90 -25.05
CA VAL A 55 -2.37 11.81 -26.09
C VAL A 55 -1.70 13.19 -25.97
N SER A 56 -1.77 13.99 -27.03
CA SER A 56 -1.20 15.35 -27.00
C SER A 56 -2.01 16.31 -26.12
N SER A 57 -3.33 16.13 -26.05
CA SER A 57 -4.20 16.89 -25.16
C SER A 57 -5.56 16.21 -24.98
N LYS A 58 -6.38 16.73 -24.06
CA LYS A 58 -7.81 16.40 -23.95
C LYS A 58 -8.56 16.46 -25.29
N LYS A 59 -8.17 17.35 -26.21
CA LYS A 59 -8.85 17.55 -27.50
C LYS A 59 -8.69 16.35 -28.45
N SER A 60 -7.70 15.49 -28.22
CA SER A 60 -7.48 14.26 -29.00
C SER A 60 -8.54 13.18 -28.74
N PHE A 61 -9.40 13.34 -27.74
CA PHE A 61 -10.38 12.32 -27.35
C PHE A 61 -11.27 11.87 -28.51
N SER A 62 -11.80 12.79 -29.31
CA SER A 62 -12.71 12.43 -30.41
C SER A 62 -12.01 11.55 -31.44
N GLU A 63 -10.81 11.92 -31.88
CA GLU A 63 -10.03 11.14 -32.85
C GLU A 63 -9.64 9.78 -32.28
N LEU A 64 -9.14 9.76 -31.04
CA LEU A 64 -8.78 8.54 -30.34
C LEU A 64 -9.97 7.60 -30.21
N TYR A 65 -11.12 8.10 -29.78
CA TYR A 65 -12.34 7.30 -29.60
C TYR A 65 -12.77 6.62 -30.89
N HIS A 66 -12.82 7.36 -32.01
CA HIS A 66 -13.20 6.80 -33.30
C HIS A 66 -12.20 5.74 -33.78
N TYR A 67 -10.90 5.98 -33.59
CA TYR A 67 -9.87 5.02 -33.94
C TYR A 67 -10.00 3.74 -33.10
N CYS A 68 -10.08 3.88 -31.77
CA CYS A 68 -10.15 2.77 -30.84
C CYS A 68 -11.47 1.99 -30.91
N SER A 69 -12.56 2.63 -31.36
CA SER A 69 -13.86 1.98 -31.61
C SER A 69 -13.82 0.97 -32.76
N THR A 70 -12.79 0.99 -33.61
CA THR A 70 -12.59 -0.03 -34.65
C THR A 70 -12.19 -1.39 -34.10
N TYR A 71 -11.68 -1.44 -32.86
CA TYR A 71 -11.28 -2.69 -32.19
C TYR A 71 -12.37 -3.32 -31.33
N GLY A 72 -13.40 -2.55 -30.96
CA GLY A 72 -14.51 -2.99 -30.13
C GLY A 72 -15.29 -1.84 -29.51
N ARG A 73 -16.36 -2.15 -28.77
CA ARG A 73 -17.22 -1.15 -28.15
C ARG A 73 -16.57 -0.58 -26.89
N ILE A 74 -16.46 0.75 -26.83
CA ILE A 74 -15.96 1.47 -25.66
C ILE A 74 -17.15 1.86 -24.77
N ILE A 75 -17.10 1.50 -23.49
CA ILE A 75 -18.15 1.76 -22.50
C ILE A 75 -17.78 2.87 -21.51
N GLY A 76 -16.49 3.21 -21.41
CA GLY A 76 -16.00 4.25 -20.49
C GLY A 76 -14.75 4.93 -21.02
N ALA A 77 -14.62 6.22 -20.72
CA ALA A 77 -13.44 7.01 -21.06
C ALA A 77 -13.12 8.04 -19.96
N HIS A 78 -11.86 8.06 -19.53
CA HIS A 78 -11.40 8.93 -18.45
C HIS A 78 -10.08 9.61 -18.83
N HIS A 79 -10.06 10.93 -18.78
CA HIS A 79 -8.86 11.74 -19.01
C HIS A 79 -8.19 12.10 -17.68
N TYR A 80 -6.87 12.09 -17.69
CA TYR A 80 -6.07 12.56 -16.58
C TYR A 80 -4.72 13.09 -17.04
N CYS A 81 -4.05 13.78 -16.13
CA CYS A 81 -2.75 14.37 -16.35
C CYS A 81 -1.75 13.89 -15.32
N VAL A 82 -0.52 13.72 -15.76
CA VAL A 82 0.64 13.55 -14.88
C VAL A 82 1.55 14.76 -15.05
N GLN A 83 1.87 15.41 -13.94
CA GLN A 83 2.77 16.56 -13.88
C GLN A 83 4.15 16.09 -13.45
N ASN A 84 5.08 16.01 -14.40
CA ASN A 84 6.50 15.83 -14.13
C ASN A 84 7.25 17.11 -14.58
N GLU A 85 8.14 17.03 -15.57
CA GLU A 85 8.76 18.21 -16.20
C GLU A 85 7.77 18.94 -17.12
N ASP A 86 6.99 18.18 -17.88
CA ASP A 86 5.89 18.65 -18.73
C ASP A 86 4.59 17.96 -18.33
N ILE A 87 3.45 18.61 -18.63
CA ILE A 87 2.12 18.02 -18.43
C ILE A 87 1.89 16.95 -19.52
N ARG A 88 1.76 15.70 -19.11
CA ARG A 88 1.43 14.58 -19.99
C ARG A 88 -0.04 14.23 -19.86
N HIS A 89 -0.75 14.14 -20.99
CA HIS A 89 -2.17 13.80 -21.03
C HIS A 89 -2.36 12.31 -21.35
N TYR A 90 -3.26 11.68 -20.62
CA TYR A 90 -3.62 10.28 -20.79
C TYR A 90 -5.14 10.13 -20.86
N ILE A 91 -5.60 9.13 -21.62
CA ILE A 91 -7.00 8.71 -21.65
C ILE A 91 -7.05 7.21 -21.38
N LEU A 92 -7.70 6.82 -20.29
CA LEU A 92 -8.12 5.44 -20.04
C LEU A 92 -9.37 5.17 -20.85
N LEU A 93 -9.34 4.13 -21.68
CA LEU A 93 -10.49 3.62 -22.42
C LEU A 93 -10.86 2.25 -21.88
N GLU A 94 -12.12 2.08 -21.49
CA GLU A 94 -12.67 0.81 -21.06
C GLU A 94 -13.55 0.24 -22.16
N TYR A 95 -13.21 -0.96 -22.63
CA TYR A 95 -14.01 -1.72 -23.58
C TYR A 95 -15.10 -2.53 -22.88
N GLU A 96 -16.12 -2.95 -23.62
CA GLU A 96 -17.16 -3.83 -23.11
C GLU A 96 -16.55 -5.19 -22.68
N ASN A 97 -15.61 -5.70 -23.49
CA ASN A 97 -14.98 -7.00 -23.28
C ASN A 97 -13.45 -6.92 -23.28
N SER A 98 -12.81 -7.83 -22.56
CA SER A 98 -11.34 -7.92 -22.48
C SER A 98 -10.68 -8.37 -23.79
N GLU A 99 -11.39 -9.13 -24.63
CA GLU A 99 -10.91 -9.51 -25.96
C GLU A 99 -10.73 -8.30 -26.88
N GLU A 100 -11.60 -7.29 -26.76
CA GLU A 100 -11.55 -6.06 -27.57
C GLU A 100 -10.35 -5.20 -27.17
N ALA A 101 -10.09 -5.06 -25.86
CA ALA A 101 -8.89 -4.40 -25.36
C ALA A 101 -7.62 -5.14 -25.81
N SER A 102 -7.60 -6.47 -25.75
CA SER A 102 -6.50 -7.30 -26.26
C SER A 102 -6.29 -7.10 -27.75
N ASN A 103 -7.37 -6.99 -28.54
CA ASN A 103 -7.30 -6.74 -29.98
C ASN A 103 -6.65 -5.37 -30.28
N ALA A 104 -7.04 -4.33 -29.53
CA ALA A 104 -6.42 -3.01 -29.64
C ALA A 104 -4.90 -3.05 -29.35
N ILE A 105 -4.50 -3.76 -28.29
CA ILE A 105 -3.08 -3.95 -27.93
C ILE A 105 -2.35 -4.77 -29.02
N ASP A 106 -2.94 -5.86 -29.50
CA ASP A 106 -2.30 -6.76 -30.47
C ASP A 106 -2.13 -6.13 -31.86
N CYS A 107 -3.03 -5.21 -32.24
CA CYS A 107 -2.94 -4.44 -33.48
C CYS A 107 -2.05 -3.19 -33.35
N SER A 108 -1.52 -2.89 -32.17
CA SER A 108 -0.65 -1.74 -31.95
C SER A 108 0.75 -1.97 -32.56
N ALA A 109 1.32 -0.90 -33.12
CA ALA A 109 2.66 -0.92 -33.71
C ALA A 109 3.74 -0.58 -32.68
N TYR A 110 4.93 -1.15 -32.85
CA TYR A 110 6.11 -0.73 -32.09
C TYR A 110 6.64 0.62 -32.60
N ASN A 111 7.43 1.30 -31.79
CA ASN A 111 8.09 2.54 -32.20
C ASN A 111 9.32 2.21 -33.05
N ASP A 112 9.29 2.59 -34.33
CA ASP A 112 10.41 2.39 -35.26
C ASP A 112 11.49 3.49 -35.12
N GLU A 113 11.17 4.61 -34.46
CA GLU A 113 12.04 5.80 -34.35
C GLU A 113 12.84 5.82 -33.05
N MET A 114 12.33 5.24 -31.97
CA MET A 114 13.04 5.15 -30.68
C MET A 114 13.68 3.77 -30.50
N THR A 115 14.97 3.76 -30.15
CA THR A 115 15.68 2.55 -29.72
C THR A 115 15.21 2.13 -28.32
N GLY A 116 14.10 1.39 -28.26
CA GLY A 116 13.52 0.89 -27.02
C GLY A 116 13.29 -0.62 -27.04
N ILE A 117 12.96 -1.17 -25.87
CA ILE A 117 12.60 -2.58 -25.74
C ILE A 117 11.16 -2.78 -26.22
N PRO A 118 10.89 -3.69 -27.18
CA PRO A 118 9.56 -3.90 -27.74
C PRO A 118 8.70 -4.75 -26.79
N ALA A 119 8.28 -4.17 -25.67
CA ALA A 119 7.39 -4.81 -24.69
C ALA A 119 5.92 -4.53 -25.01
N LYS A 120 5.09 -5.57 -25.02
CA LYS A 120 3.63 -5.42 -25.08
C LYS A 120 3.09 -4.95 -23.73
N SER A 121 2.17 -4.01 -23.76
CA SER A 121 1.65 -3.35 -22.55
C SER A 121 0.26 -2.76 -22.82
N PRO A 122 -0.61 -2.62 -21.80
CA PRO A 122 -1.86 -1.84 -21.93
C PRO A 122 -1.61 -0.33 -22.03
N PHE A 123 -0.36 0.12 -21.89
CA PHE A 123 0.06 1.51 -22.05
C PHE A 123 0.52 1.76 -23.48
N LEU A 124 -0.20 2.64 -24.18
CA LEU A 124 -0.01 2.96 -25.59
C LEU A 124 0.19 4.47 -25.77
N TRP A 125 0.67 4.87 -26.95
CA TRP A 125 0.78 6.26 -27.35
C TRP A 125 0.05 6.49 -28.68
N PHE A 126 -0.78 7.54 -28.74
CA PHE A 126 -1.51 7.90 -29.94
C PHE A 126 -0.72 8.91 -30.78
N ARG A 127 -0.20 8.43 -31.92
CA ARG A 127 0.56 9.26 -32.87
C ARG A 127 -0.36 10.20 -33.61
N ALA A 128 0.08 11.44 -33.84
CA ALA A 128 -0.61 12.36 -34.73
C ALA A 128 -0.58 11.82 -36.17
N SER A 129 -1.73 11.76 -36.84
CA SER A 129 -1.80 11.39 -38.25
C SER A 129 -1.14 12.47 -39.12
N SER A 130 -0.14 12.10 -39.91
CA SER A 130 0.46 12.97 -40.94
C SER A 130 -0.47 13.21 -42.13
N LYS A 131 -1.58 12.47 -42.23
CA LYS A 131 -2.62 12.67 -43.25
C LYS A 131 -3.63 13.71 -42.74
N LYS A 132 -4.02 14.65 -43.61
CA LYS A 132 -5.06 15.66 -43.32
C LYS A 132 -6.24 14.99 -42.60
N PRO A 133 -6.75 15.56 -41.50
CA PRO A 133 -7.87 14.98 -40.77
C PRO A 133 -9.01 14.77 -41.77
N LEU A 134 -9.49 13.52 -41.88
CA LEU A 134 -10.70 13.28 -42.62
C LEU A 134 -11.80 14.09 -41.93
N LYS A 135 -12.27 15.16 -42.58
CA LYS A 135 -13.52 15.85 -42.24
C LYS A 135 -14.68 14.89 -42.51
N ARG A 136 -14.82 13.84 -41.71
CA ARG A 136 -16.13 13.24 -41.50
C ARG A 136 -16.84 14.16 -40.53
N GLU A 137 -18.03 14.63 -40.90
CA GLU A 137 -18.91 15.32 -39.97
C GLU A 137 -19.04 14.44 -38.73
N ILE A 138 -18.49 14.95 -37.62
CA ILE A 138 -18.50 14.27 -36.34
C ILE A 138 -19.94 14.39 -35.86
N GLU A 139 -20.70 13.28 -35.85
CA GLU A 139 -21.96 13.21 -35.12
C GLU A 139 -21.65 13.32 -33.61
N LEU A 140 -21.44 14.56 -33.14
CA LEU A 140 -21.14 14.91 -31.74
C LEU A 140 -22.18 14.37 -30.75
N ASN A 141 -23.37 14.02 -31.24
CA ASN A 141 -24.50 13.56 -30.45
C ASN A 141 -24.45 12.06 -30.06
N LYS A 142 -23.40 11.30 -30.44
CA LYS A 142 -23.22 9.88 -30.08
C LYS A 142 -21.89 9.56 -29.37
N LEU A 143 -21.03 10.55 -29.10
CA LEU A 143 -19.79 10.30 -28.34
C LEU A 143 -20.15 10.09 -26.86
N PRO A 144 -19.60 9.05 -26.19
CA PRO A 144 -19.71 8.94 -24.75
C PRO A 144 -19.03 10.14 -24.09
N SER A 145 -19.57 10.56 -22.96
CA SER A 145 -18.98 11.65 -22.18
C SER A 145 -17.62 11.22 -21.64
N LEU A 146 -16.64 12.11 -21.76
CA LEU A 146 -15.35 11.95 -21.11
C LEU A 146 -15.56 12.22 -19.61
N CYS A 147 -15.67 11.17 -18.80
CA CYS A 147 -16.27 11.25 -17.46
C CYS A 147 -15.42 12.04 -16.45
N THR A 148 -14.11 11.86 -16.50
CA THR A 148 -13.19 12.48 -15.55
C THR A 148 -12.15 13.22 -16.36
N VAL A 149 -11.94 14.50 -16.07
CA VAL A 149 -10.91 15.34 -16.69
C VAL A 149 -9.97 15.72 -15.57
N ASP A 150 -8.67 15.51 -15.78
CA ASP A 150 -7.63 15.74 -14.77
C ASP A 150 -7.81 14.91 -13.47
N GLY A 151 -8.45 13.74 -13.59
CA GLY A 151 -8.98 12.99 -12.46
C GLY A 151 -7.97 12.42 -11.45
N SER A 152 -6.68 12.45 -11.73
CA SER A 152 -5.62 12.02 -10.81
C SER A 152 -5.05 13.14 -9.96
N LEU A 153 -5.37 14.41 -10.26
CA LEU A 153 -4.83 15.55 -9.52
C LEU A 153 -5.46 15.62 -8.13
N SER A 154 -4.62 15.66 -7.10
CA SER A 154 -5.07 15.97 -5.75
C SER A 154 -5.41 17.45 -5.67
N LEU A 155 -6.48 17.78 -4.95
CA LEU A 155 -6.85 19.18 -4.71
C LEU A 155 -5.74 19.89 -3.93
N GLU A 156 -5.39 21.10 -4.36
CA GLU A 156 -4.38 21.91 -3.67
C GLU A 156 -4.82 22.23 -2.24
N GLN A 157 -3.85 22.28 -1.31
CA GLN A 157 -4.15 22.44 0.11
C GLN A 157 -4.87 23.76 0.41
N THR A 158 -4.55 24.82 -0.32
CA THR A 158 -5.18 26.15 -0.21
C THR A 158 -6.64 26.12 -0.63
N GLU A 159 -6.95 25.46 -1.76
CA GLU A 159 -8.31 25.29 -2.28
C GLU A 159 -9.14 24.40 -1.35
N LEU A 160 -8.56 23.29 -0.88
CA LEU A 160 -9.21 22.41 0.08
C LEU A 160 -9.53 23.14 1.40
N ASN A 161 -8.62 23.97 1.88
CA ASN A 161 -8.87 24.79 3.08
C ASN A 161 -9.97 25.82 2.85
N ALA A 162 -10.04 26.44 1.67
CA ALA A 162 -11.11 27.37 1.31
C ALA A 162 -12.48 26.68 1.26
N LEU A 163 -12.57 25.48 0.67
CA LEU A 163 -13.80 24.67 0.66
C LEU A 163 -14.27 24.32 2.08
N ILE A 164 -13.34 23.86 2.92
CA ILE A 164 -13.64 23.51 4.32
C ILE A 164 -14.07 24.77 5.11
N ARG A 165 -13.46 25.93 4.85
CA ARG A 165 -13.84 27.19 5.50
C ARG A 165 -15.29 27.58 5.21
N GLY A 166 -15.74 27.37 3.97
CA GLY A 166 -17.08 27.72 3.50
C GLY A 166 -18.22 26.84 4.02
N ALA A 167 -17.92 25.79 4.79
CA ALA A 167 -18.94 24.91 5.37
C ALA A 167 -19.82 25.61 6.42
N SER A 168 -21.01 25.09 6.65
CA SER A 168 -21.94 25.60 7.68
C SER A 168 -21.57 25.15 9.10
N ASN A 169 -21.10 23.92 9.27
CA ASN A 169 -20.77 23.31 10.56
C ASN A 169 -19.62 22.27 10.43
N ILE A 170 -19.11 21.75 11.55
CA ILE A 170 -18.00 20.80 11.58
C ILE A 170 -18.36 19.46 10.91
N ASP A 171 -19.62 19.01 10.97
CA ASP A 171 -20.06 17.78 10.29
C ASP A 171 -19.94 17.91 8.76
N GLU A 172 -20.27 19.08 8.22
CA GLU A 172 -20.08 19.40 6.81
C GLU A 172 -18.60 19.56 6.45
N GLN A 173 -17.78 20.17 7.33
CA GLN A 173 -16.32 20.22 7.13
C GLN A 173 -15.70 18.81 7.03
N LEU A 174 -16.12 17.89 7.90
CA LEU A 174 -15.70 16.49 7.88
C LEU A 174 -16.10 15.79 6.58
N SER A 175 -17.33 16.04 6.13
CA SER A 175 -17.86 15.49 4.88
C SER A 175 -17.09 16.03 3.67
N LEU A 176 -16.88 17.34 3.58
CA LEU A 176 -16.13 17.97 2.49
C LEU A 176 -14.67 17.49 2.46
N LEU A 177 -14.03 17.39 3.63
CA LEU A 177 -12.69 16.83 3.74
C LEU A 177 -12.64 15.42 3.15
N TYR A 178 -13.54 14.54 3.56
CA TYR A 178 -13.56 13.17 3.10
C TYR A 178 -13.86 13.06 1.59
N GLN A 179 -14.91 13.73 1.10
CA GLN A 179 -15.31 13.62 -0.31
C GLN A 179 -14.24 14.16 -1.28
N ASN A 180 -13.49 15.19 -0.89
CA ASN A 180 -12.47 15.81 -1.75
C ASN A 180 -11.06 15.20 -1.60
N THR A 181 -10.85 14.29 -0.65
CA THR A 181 -9.53 13.65 -0.45
C THR A 181 -9.54 12.14 -0.59
N LYS A 182 -10.70 11.48 -0.50
CA LYS A 182 -10.82 10.03 -0.73
C LYS A 182 -10.35 9.64 -2.12
N LEU A 183 -9.87 8.41 -2.25
CA LEU A 183 -9.54 7.82 -3.53
C LEU A 183 -10.80 7.79 -4.43
N ASN A 184 -10.69 8.39 -5.62
CA ASN A 184 -11.78 8.44 -6.59
C ASN A 184 -11.79 7.21 -7.52
N ASP A 185 -12.85 7.06 -8.30
CA ASP A 185 -13.06 5.91 -9.19
C ASP A 185 -11.90 5.70 -10.17
N LEU A 186 -11.43 6.77 -10.82
CA LEU A 186 -10.29 6.70 -11.73
C LEU A 186 -9.01 6.26 -11.00
N GLY A 187 -8.74 6.81 -9.82
CA GLY A 187 -7.60 6.44 -8.99
C GLY A 187 -7.60 4.96 -8.60
N VAL A 188 -8.77 4.37 -8.38
CA VAL A 188 -8.92 2.92 -8.17
C VAL A 188 -8.60 2.16 -9.46
N ARG A 189 -9.20 2.55 -10.60
CA ARG A 189 -8.97 1.89 -11.90
C ARG A 189 -7.49 1.87 -12.29
N LEU A 190 -6.79 2.99 -12.12
CA LEU A 190 -5.36 3.10 -12.43
C LEU A 190 -4.51 2.15 -11.58
N ARG A 191 -4.86 1.94 -10.30
CA ARG A 191 -4.17 0.98 -9.42
C ARG A 191 -4.35 -0.46 -9.86
N PHE A 192 -5.57 -0.84 -10.23
CA PHE A 192 -5.84 -2.17 -10.77
C PHE A 192 -5.20 -2.38 -12.14
N LEU A 193 -5.07 -1.34 -12.96
CA LEU A 193 -4.33 -1.40 -14.22
C LEU A 193 -2.83 -1.59 -14.01
N ALA A 194 -2.23 -0.95 -12.99
CA ALA A 194 -0.84 -1.19 -12.61
C ALA A 194 -0.61 -2.64 -12.19
N ALA A 195 -1.51 -3.18 -11.37
CA ALA A 195 -1.48 -4.59 -10.97
C ALA A 195 -1.60 -5.53 -12.19
N PHE A 196 -2.50 -5.20 -13.12
CA PHE A 196 -2.68 -5.95 -14.36
C PHE A 196 -1.44 -5.94 -15.26
N GLN A 197 -0.69 -4.82 -15.33
CA GLN A 197 0.57 -4.77 -16.07
C GLN A 197 1.60 -5.79 -15.55
N VAL A 198 1.75 -5.89 -14.22
CA VAL A 198 2.63 -6.89 -13.57
C VAL A 198 2.18 -8.32 -13.90
N GLN A 199 0.88 -8.59 -13.86
CA GLN A 199 0.32 -9.90 -14.22
C GLN A 199 0.61 -10.26 -15.68
N GLN A 200 0.38 -9.33 -16.60
CA GLN A 200 0.59 -9.54 -18.04
C GLN A 200 2.05 -9.85 -18.37
N ALA A 201 2.98 -9.16 -17.70
CA ALA A 201 4.41 -9.39 -17.87
C ALA A 201 4.84 -10.82 -17.49
N LEU A 202 4.17 -11.41 -16.50
CA LEU A 202 4.51 -12.73 -15.96
C LEU A 202 3.69 -13.87 -16.58
N TYR A 203 2.59 -13.56 -17.28
CA TYR A 203 1.59 -14.50 -17.74
C TYR A 203 2.14 -15.66 -18.58
N GLY A 204 3.13 -15.41 -19.43
CA GLY A 204 3.69 -16.44 -20.33
C GLY A 204 4.30 -17.62 -19.59
N MET A 205 5.05 -17.36 -18.51
CA MET A 205 5.68 -18.39 -17.68
C MET A 205 4.80 -18.78 -16.48
N PHE A 206 4.05 -17.82 -15.94
CA PHE A 206 3.19 -17.98 -14.78
C PHE A 206 1.76 -17.59 -15.17
N PRO A 207 1.00 -18.47 -15.84
CA PRO A 207 -0.35 -18.16 -16.32
C PRO A 207 -1.37 -17.95 -15.18
N LEU A 208 -0.97 -18.27 -13.95
CA LEU A 208 -1.72 -18.05 -12.71
C LEU A 208 -1.19 -16.88 -11.89
N ALA A 209 -0.26 -16.08 -12.44
CA ALA A 209 0.23 -14.88 -11.77
C ALA A 209 -0.94 -13.94 -11.45
N ASN A 210 -1.04 -13.54 -10.18
CA ASN A 210 -2.05 -12.63 -9.69
C ASN A 210 -1.38 -11.56 -8.82
N ALA A 211 -1.48 -10.30 -9.21
CA ALA A 211 -1.01 -9.16 -8.45
C ALA A 211 -2.25 -8.51 -7.82
N ILE A 212 -2.40 -8.67 -6.51
CA ILE A 212 -3.61 -8.29 -5.80
C ILE A 212 -3.35 -6.99 -5.04
N PRO A 213 -4.07 -5.89 -5.35
CA PRO A 213 -4.06 -4.69 -4.52
C PRO A 213 -4.54 -4.98 -3.10
N PHE A 214 -3.81 -4.47 -2.10
CA PHE A 214 -4.23 -4.46 -0.71
C PHE A 214 -3.93 -3.09 -0.07
N GLY A 215 -4.13 -2.97 1.23
CA GLY A 215 -3.85 -1.75 1.98
C GLY A 215 -4.81 -0.61 1.63
N SER A 216 -4.29 0.62 1.59
CA SER A 216 -5.09 1.84 1.36
C SER A 216 -5.85 1.84 0.03
N SER A 217 -5.40 1.05 -0.94
CA SER A 217 -6.02 1.00 -2.27
C SER A 217 -7.41 0.36 -2.27
N VAL A 218 -7.72 -0.50 -1.30
CA VAL A 218 -8.96 -1.29 -1.28
C VAL A 218 -9.66 -1.31 0.08
N ASN A 219 -8.99 -0.92 1.18
CA ASN A 219 -9.56 -0.98 2.53
C ASN A 219 -10.61 0.11 2.85
N GLY A 220 -10.97 0.97 1.90
CA GLY A 220 -11.91 2.08 2.10
C GLY A 220 -11.36 3.32 2.82
N PHE A 221 -10.07 3.33 3.17
CA PHE A 221 -9.38 4.45 3.83
C PHE A 221 -8.27 5.09 2.96
N GLY A 222 -8.24 4.81 1.66
CA GLY A 222 -7.30 5.40 0.71
C GLY A 222 -7.60 6.86 0.41
N LYS A 223 -6.58 7.71 0.49
CA LYS A 223 -6.63 9.10 -0.02
C LYS A 223 -6.02 9.19 -1.42
N MET A 224 -6.37 10.21 -2.18
CA MET A 224 -5.66 10.53 -3.42
C MET A 224 -4.16 10.65 -3.16
N GLY A 225 -3.36 10.09 -4.06
CA GLY A 225 -1.89 10.03 -3.94
C GLY A 225 -1.33 9.02 -2.94
N CYS A 226 -2.15 8.15 -2.32
CA CYS A 226 -1.59 7.05 -1.50
C CYS A 226 -0.86 5.99 -2.35
N ASP A 227 0.09 5.28 -1.74
CA ASP A 227 0.81 4.19 -2.38
C ASP A 227 -0.13 3.02 -2.77
N LEU A 228 0.32 2.24 -3.76
CA LEU A 228 -0.30 0.97 -4.14
C LEU A 228 0.52 -0.19 -3.58
N ASP A 229 -0.03 -0.90 -2.61
CA ASP A 229 0.55 -2.13 -2.11
C ASP A 229 0.02 -3.34 -2.91
N LEU A 230 0.93 -4.17 -3.42
CA LEU A 230 0.62 -5.37 -4.22
C LEU A 230 1.18 -6.64 -3.56
N ILE A 231 0.37 -7.70 -3.58
CA ILE A 231 0.82 -9.07 -3.31
C ILE A 231 0.85 -9.83 -4.63
N LEU A 232 2.02 -10.34 -5.02
CA LEU A 232 2.18 -11.20 -6.19
C LEU A 232 2.16 -12.68 -5.79
N ARG A 233 1.27 -13.42 -6.43
CA ARG A 233 1.08 -14.87 -6.26
C ARG A 233 1.19 -15.58 -7.60
N PHE A 234 1.58 -16.85 -7.56
CA PHE A 234 1.63 -17.73 -8.74
C PHE A 234 0.61 -18.87 -8.67
N ASP A 235 -0.15 -18.95 -7.59
CA ASP A 235 -1.05 -20.04 -7.27
C ASP A 235 -2.47 -19.54 -7.00
N GLN A 236 -3.45 -20.38 -7.33
CA GLN A 236 -4.84 -20.19 -6.95
C GLN A 236 -5.16 -21.16 -5.81
N GLU A 237 -5.06 -20.72 -4.56
CA GLU A 237 -5.46 -21.54 -3.41
C GLU A 237 -6.94 -21.97 -3.52
N TYR A 238 -7.80 -21.09 -4.04
CA TYR A 238 -9.25 -21.30 -4.11
C TYR A 238 -9.69 -22.38 -5.11
N LYS A 239 -8.87 -22.73 -6.12
CA LYS A 239 -9.28 -23.66 -7.19
C LYS A 239 -8.90 -25.12 -6.98
N ARG A 240 -8.10 -25.46 -5.95
CA ARG A 240 -7.82 -26.87 -5.66
C ARG A 240 -9.08 -27.68 -5.35
N LYS A 241 -10.18 -27.04 -4.97
CA LYS A 241 -11.46 -27.71 -4.69
C LYS A 241 -12.40 -27.84 -5.90
N SER A 242 -12.18 -27.17 -7.05
CA SER A 242 -13.21 -27.10 -8.11
C SER A 242 -12.75 -27.33 -9.55
N GLN A 243 -11.45 -27.47 -9.84
CA GLN A 243 -11.02 -27.78 -11.21
C GLN A 243 -10.59 -29.24 -11.36
N LYS A 244 -11.24 -29.93 -12.32
CA LYS A 244 -10.93 -31.25 -12.92
C LYS A 244 -9.50 -31.37 -13.53
N TYR A 245 -8.47 -30.81 -12.92
CA TYR A 245 -7.08 -31.07 -13.32
C TYR A 245 -6.55 -32.40 -12.77
N GLU A 246 -7.27 -33.03 -11.83
CA GLU A 246 -6.85 -34.29 -11.19
C GLU A 246 -6.75 -35.49 -12.14
N GLU A 247 -7.27 -35.42 -13.38
CA GLU A 247 -7.23 -36.53 -14.32
C GLU A 247 -5.99 -36.55 -15.24
N SER A 248 -5.22 -35.45 -15.34
CA SER A 248 -4.05 -35.42 -16.24
C SER A 248 -2.85 -36.10 -15.59
N ARG A 249 -2.45 -37.24 -16.16
CA ARG A 249 -1.17 -37.91 -15.82
C ARG A 249 0.07 -37.16 -16.30
N LEU A 250 -0.10 -36.16 -17.18
CA LEU A 250 0.97 -35.27 -17.61
C LEU A 250 1.09 -34.13 -16.61
N VAL A 251 2.18 -34.12 -15.86
CA VAL A 251 2.52 -33.13 -14.82
C VAL A 251 3.74 -32.34 -15.29
N PHE A 252 3.70 -31.01 -15.14
CA PHE A 252 4.86 -30.17 -15.46
C PHE A 252 6.04 -30.50 -14.53
N HIS A 253 7.26 -30.53 -15.08
CA HIS A 253 8.46 -30.55 -14.25
C HIS A 253 8.54 -29.26 -13.43
N THR A 254 8.41 -29.39 -12.11
CA THR A 254 8.49 -28.26 -11.18
C THR A 254 9.90 -28.19 -10.59
N LYS A 255 10.49 -26.98 -10.61
CA LYS A 255 11.76 -26.75 -9.91
C LYS A 255 11.52 -26.79 -8.40
N GLN A 256 12.09 -27.78 -7.73
CA GLN A 256 11.95 -27.94 -6.28
C GLN A 256 12.71 -26.85 -5.52
N ASN A 257 12.13 -26.41 -4.41
CA ASN A 257 12.66 -25.38 -3.53
C ASN A 257 13.63 -26.02 -2.52
N PHE A 258 14.95 -25.87 -2.74
CA PHE A 258 15.98 -26.50 -1.89
C PHE A 258 16.60 -25.57 -0.82
N THR A 259 16.23 -24.29 -0.79
CA THR A 259 16.73 -23.31 0.19
C THR A 259 15.64 -22.89 1.17
N ASN A 260 16.01 -22.21 2.27
CA ASN A 260 15.07 -21.47 3.11
C ASN A 260 14.09 -20.68 2.21
N GLY A 261 12.77 -20.91 2.40
CA GLY A 261 11.73 -20.32 1.55
C GLY A 261 11.88 -18.80 1.41
N ARG A 262 12.29 -18.13 2.47
CA ARG A 262 12.60 -16.69 2.47
C ARG A 262 13.71 -16.32 1.48
N SER A 263 14.84 -17.01 1.51
CA SER A 263 15.98 -16.71 0.61
C SER A 263 15.63 -16.97 -0.86
N GLN A 264 14.73 -17.92 -1.12
CA GLN A 264 14.21 -18.12 -2.46
C GLN A 264 13.29 -17.00 -2.91
N THR A 265 12.31 -16.62 -2.08
CA THR A 265 11.42 -15.49 -2.36
C THR A 265 12.23 -14.22 -2.65
N GLN A 266 13.27 -13.94 -1.86
CA GLN A 266 14.17 -12.80 -2.10
C GLN A 266 14.81 -12.84 -3.50
N ARG A 267 15.35 -14.00 -3.93
CA ARG A 267 15.95 -14.14 -5.27
C ARG A 267 14.91 -14.05 -6.40
N GLN A 268 13.72 -14.62 -6.20
CA GLN A 268 12.63 -14.48 -7.16
C GLN A 268 12.21 -13.02 -7.31
N MET A 269 12.06 -12.30 -6.20
CA MET A 269 11.77 -10.88 -6.18
C MET A 269 12.89 -10.05 -6.80
N GLU A 270 14.15 -10.41 -6.61
CA GLU A 270 15.27 -9.75 -7.30
C GLU A 270 15.13 -9.85 -8.83
N SER A 271 14.87 -11.06 -9.35
CA SER A 271 14.64 -11.28 -10.79
C SER A 271 13.39 -10.56 -11.31
N ILE A 272 12.32 -10.53 -10.53
CA ILE A 272 11.10 -9.79 -10.88
C ILE A 272 11.40 -8.29 -10.90
N GLY A 273 12.14 -7.77 -9.93
CA GLY A 273 12.56 -6.37 -9.90
C GLY A 273 13.38 -5.98 -11.12
N ASP A 274 14.30 -6.84 -11.57
CA ASP A 274 15.06 -6.64 -12.82
C ASP A 274 14.12 -6.61 -14.03
N MET A 275 13.16 -7.54 -14.09
CA MET A 275 12.19 -7.59 -15.18
C MET A 275 11.35 -6.30 -15.25
N LEU A 276 10.82 -5.85 -14.12
CA LEU A 276 10.05 -4.61 -14.02
C LEU A 276 10.87 -3.40 -14.45
N GLN A 277 12.10 -3.29 -13.93
CA GLN A 277 12.99 -2.16 -14.19
C GLN A 277 13.47 -2.08 -15.64
N LEU A 278 13.78 -3.23 -16.25
CA LEU A 278 14.45 -3.28 -17.54
C LEU A 278 13.46 -3.35 -18.71
N PHE A 279 12.30 -4.00 -18.55
CA PHE A 279 11.44 -4.34 -19.68
C PHE A 279 10.07 -3.66 -19.69
N LEU A 280 9.53 -3.23 -18.54
CA LEU A 280 8.16 -2.69 -18.52
C LEU A 280 8.14 -1.16 -18.69
N PRO A 281 7.28 -0.65 -19.61
CA PRO A 281 7.18 0.77 -19.84
C PRO A 281 6.54 1.49 -18.64
N GLY A 282 7.03 2.70 -18.37
CA GLY A 282 6.53 3.56 -17.31
C GLY A 282 7.05 3.23 -15.92
N ILE A 283 7.80 2.14 -15.72
CA ILE A 283 8.39 1.79 -14.41
C ILE A 283 9.76 2.45 -14.27
N CYS A 284 9.94 3.24 -13.21
CA CYS A 284 11.22 3.86 -12.85
C CYS A 284 11.47 3.83 -11.34
N HIS A 285 12.64 4.33 -10.91
CA HIS A 285 13.05 4.42 -9.51
C HIS A 285 12.95 3.10 -8.70
N VAL A 286 13.21 1.96 -9.33
CA VAL A 286 13.09 0.63 -8.70
C VAL A 286 14.10 0.44 -7.57
N ARG A 287 13.61 0.15 -6.36
CA ARG A 287 14.39 -0.14 -5.15
C ARG A 287 14.01 -1.51 -4.58
N ARG A 288 15.00 -2.38 -4.41
CA ARG A 288 14.81 -3.75 -3.90
C ARG A 288 15.14 -3.79 -2.41
N ILE A 289 14.13 -3.80 -1.54
CA ILE A 289 14.27 -3.84 -0.08
C ILE A 289 14.04 -5.28 0.39
N LEU A 290 14.96 -6.18 0.03
CA LEU A 290 14.76 -7.61 0.19
C LEU A 290 15.04 -8.11 1.62
N GLN A 291 15.79 -7.36 2.43
CA GLN A 291 16.20 -7.79 3.77
C GLN A 291 15.19 -7.44 4.88
N ALA A 292 14.19 -6.60 4.59
CA ALA A 292 13.13 -6.24 5.54
C ALA A 292 12.27 -7.46 5.94
N ARG A 293 11.57 -7.40 7.08
CA ARG A 293 10.70 -8.50 7.57
C ARG A 293 9.81 -9.05 6.45
N VAL A 294 9.16 -8.18 5.70
CA VAL A 294 8.51 -8.50 4.43
C VAL A 294 9.41 -7.93 3.32
N PRO A 295 10.01 -8.78 2.47
CA PRO A 295 10.74 -8.31 1.29
C PRO A 295 9.81 -7.54 0.34
N ILE A 296 10.26 -6.38 -0.14
CA ILE A 296 9.45 -5.48 -0.99
C ILE A 296 10.31 -4.95 -2.15
N ILE A 297 9.72 -4.83 -3.33
CA ILE A 297 10.24 -4.04 -4.46
C ILE A 297 9.41 -2.76 -4.52
N LYS A 298 10.03 -1.61 -4.27
CA LYS A 298 9.40 -0.30 -4.41
C LYS A 298 9.71 0.27 -5.78
N TYR A 299 8.75 0.88 -6.46
CA TYR A 299 8.98 1.56 -7.73
C TYR A 299 7.94 2.63 -8.00
N HIS A 300 8.28 3.57 -8.87
CA HIS A 300 7.37 4.60 -9.35
C HIS A 300 6.85 4.21 -10.74
N HIS A 301 5.55 4.38 -10.99
CA HIS A 301 4.94 4.21 -12.31
C HIS A 301 4.61 5.57 -12.94
N GLU A 302 5.47 6.07 -13.82
CA GLU A 302 5.42 7.42 -14.40
C GLU A 302 4.11 7.73 -15.10
N HIS A 303 3.56 6.80 -15.89
CA HIS A 303 2.32 7.08 -16.65
C HIS A 303 1.08 7.18 -15.75
N LEU A 304 1.14 6.63 -14.53
CA LEU A 304 0.04 6.61 -13.58
C LEU A 304 0.26 7.59 -12.43
N ASN A 305 1.49 8.10 -12.26
CA ASN A 305 1.96 8.84 -11.11
C ASN A 305 1.67 8.12 -9.77
N LEU A 306 2.11 6.86 -9.67
CA LEU A 306 1.88 6.01 -8.50
C LEU A 306 3.18 5.43 -7.95
N GLU A 307 3.37 5.54 -6.64
CA GLU A 307 4.33 4.72 -5.89
C GLU A 307 3.72 3.34 -5.64
N ILE A 308 4.50 2.28 -5.91
CA ILE A 308 4.04 0.90 -5.84
C ILE A 308 5.00 0.06 -5.00
N ASP A 309 4.46 -0.61 -3.99
CA ASP A 309 5.15 -1.58 -3.13
C ASP A 309 4.72 -3.00 -3.52
N LEU A 310 5.57 -3.72 -4.26
CA LEU A 310 5.32 -5.11 -4.66
C LEU A 310 5.97 -6.09 -3.68
N SER A 311 5.17 -6.99 -3.13
CA SER A 311 5.61 -8.05 -2.22
C SER A 311 5.18 -9.43 -2.71
N MET A 312 5.82 -10.47 -2.20
CA MET A 312 5.39 -11.87 -2.37
C MET A 312 5.09 -12.47 -0.98
N SER A 313 4.25 -11.80 -0.20
CA SER A 313 3.82 -12.24 1.13
C SER A 313 2.58 -13.15 1.07
N ASN A 314 2.20 -13.68 2.23
CA ASN A 314 0.90 -14.32 2.41
C ASN A 314 -0.26 -13.31 2.27
N LEU A 315 -1.50 -13.82 2.30
CA LEU A 315 -2.72 -13.02 2.13
C LEU A 315 -3.20 -12.30 3.41
N SER A 316 -2.43 -12.28 4.51
CA SER A 316 -2.86 -11.63 5.75
C SER A 316 -3.13 -10.14 5.56
N GLY A 317 -2.30 -9.45 4.76
CA GLY A 317 -2.50 -8.04 4.40
C GLY A 317 -3.77 -7.81 3.58
N PHE A 318 -4.14 -8.75 2.72
CA PHE A 318 -5.39 -8.71 1.95
C PHE A 318 -6.60 -8.87 2.87
N TYR A 319 -6.63 -9.88 3.73
CA TYR A 319 -7.74 -10.08 4.67
C TYR A 319 -7.83 -8.99 5.75
N MET A 320 -6.71 -8.38 6.13
CA MET A 320 -6.72 -7.18 6.98
C MET A 320 -7.39 -6.01 6.27
N SER A 321 -7.16 -5.87 4.96
CA SER A 321 -7.79 -4.83 4.15
C SER A 321 -9.30 -5.06 3.99
N GLU A 322 -9.71 -6.32 3.84
CA GLU A 322 -11.12 -6.74 3.85
C GLU A 322 -11.79 -6.39 5.18
N LEU A 323 -11.17 -6.75 6.30
CA LEU A 323 -11.69 -6.45 7.64
C LEU A 323 -11.86 -4.93 7.85
N LEU A 324 -10.88 -4.13 7.44
CA LEU A 324 -10.95 -2.68 7.50
C LEU A 324 -12.03 -2.11 6.56
N TYR A 325 -12.16 -2.65 5.36
CA TYR A 325 -13.23 -2.29 4.43
C TYR A 325 -14.60 -2.50 5.07
N MET A 326 -14.82 -3.66 5.70
CA MET A 326 -16.07 -3.97 6.40
C MET A 326 -16.36 -2.98 7.54
N PHE A 327 -15.35 -2.56 8.31
CA PHE A 327 -15.54 -1.51 9.31
C PHE A 327 -16.01 -0.18 8.72
N GLY A 328 -15.57 0.17 7.52
CA GLY A 328 -16.07 1.33 6.79
C GLY A 328 -17.50 1.17 6.24
N GLU A 329 -17.99 -0.07 6.11
CA GLU A 329 -19.35 -0.40 5.66
C GLU A 329 -20.35 -0.51 6.82
N PHE A 330 -19.90 -0.84 8.04
CA PHE A 330 -20.77 -0.93 9.22
C PHE A 330 -21.43 0.39 9.61
N ASP A 331 -20.74 1.52 9.41
CA ASP A 331 -21.26 2.85 9.76
C ASP A 331 -20.58 3.93 8.92
N GLU A 332 -21.39 4.81 8.31
CA GLU A 332 -20.93 5.87 7.40
C GLU A 332 -19.97 6.88 8.05
N ARG A 333 -20.02 7.04 9.39
CA ARG A 333 -19.21 8.00 10.13
C ARG A 333 -17.75 7.56 10.27
N VAL A 334 -17.45 6.28 10.05
CA VAL A 334 -16.13 5.67 10.28
C VAL A 334 -15.07 6.25 9.35
N ARG A 335 -15.38 6.33 8.04
CA ARG A 335 -14.42 6.80 7.03
C ARG A 335 -14.11 8.29 7.21
N PRO A 336 -15.09 9.23 7.25
CA PRO A 336 -14.76 10.64 7.39
C PRO A 336 -14.03 10.95 8.71
N LEU A 337 -14.39 10.29 9.82
CA LEU A 337 -13.69 10.43 11.10
C LEU A 337 -12.22 9.98 10.97
N THR A 338 -11.98 8.82 10.37
CA THR A 338 -10.62 8.31 10.16
C THR A 338 -9.77 9.23 9.28
N PHE A 339 -10.35 9.79 8.22
CA PHE A 339 -9.66 10.76 7.35
C PHE A 339 -9.29 12.04 8.11
N CYS A 340 -10.21 12.57 8.92
CA CYS A 340 -9.95 13.74 9.74
C CYS A 340 -8.83 13.49 10.75
N ILE A 341 -8.89 12.40 11.52
CA ILE A 341 -7.85 12.05 12.49
C ILE A 341 -6.49 11.85 11.82
N ARG A 342 -6.43 11.21 10.65
CA ARG A 342 -5.16 11.07 9.91
C ARG A 342 -4.61 12.40 9.41
N ARG A 343 -5.48 13.31 8.94
CA ARG A 343 -5.06 14.65 8.52
C ARG A 343 -4.58 15.49 9.70
N TRP A 344 -5.30 15.46 10.82
CA TRP A 344 -4.90 16.09 12.08
C TRP A 344 -3.54 15.58 12.55
N ALA A 345 -3.36 14.25 12.62
CA ALA A 345 -2.10 13.66 13.06
C ALA A 345 -0.93 13.99 12.12
N ASN A 346 -1.19 14.15 10.81
CA ASN A 346 -0.19 14.64 9.87
C ASN A 346 0.14 16.12 10.08
N ALA A 347 -0.86 16.99 10.27
CA ALA A 347 -0.68 18.41 10.53
C ALA A 347 0.10 18.68 11.83
N CYS A 348 -0.16 17.90 12.88
CA CYS A 348 0.59 17.96 14.15
C CYS A 348 2.00 17.32 14.06
N GLY A 349 2.37 16.71 12.93
CA GLY A 349 3.66 16.03 12.74
C GLY A 349 3.83 14.76 13.59
N LEU A 350 2.73 14.08 13.94
CA LEU A 350 2.70 12.79 14.64
C LEU A 350 2.95 11.62 13.70
N THR A 351 2.67 11.79 12.40
CA THR A 351 2.95 10.82 11.34
C THR A 351 4.10 11.30 10.47
N ASN A 352 4.80 10.38 9.81
CA ASN A 352 5.86 10.70 8.87
C ASN A 352 5.76 9.79 7.63
N PRO A 353 5.98 10.30 6.40
CA PRO A 353 6.06 9.46 5.19
C PRO A 353 7.19 8.43 5.26
N SER A 354 8.28 8.73 5.97
CA SER A 354 9.39 7.82 6.16
C SER A 354 9.16 6.90 7.36
N PRO A 355 9.51 5.60 7.26
CA PRO A 355 9.47 4.68 8.39
C PRO A 355 10.30 5.19 9.57
N GLY A 356 9.81 5.00 10.81
CA GLY A 356 10.54 5.42 12.00
C GLY A 356 9.71 5.32 13.28
N ARG A 357 9.97 6.24 14.22
CA ARG A 357 9.42 6.25 15.57
C ARG A 357 7.98 6.78 15.70
N TRP A 358 7.41 7.28 14.60
CA TRP A 358 6.12 7.96 14.51
C TRP A 358 4.94 6.99 14.40
N ILE A 359 3.74 7.49 14.67
CA ILE A 359 2.54 6.66 14.60
C ILE A 359 2.22 6.40 13.13
N THR A 360 1.94 5.13 12.80
CA THR A 360 1.57 4.78 11.43
C THR A 360 0.11 5.11 11.18
N ASN A 361 -0.24 5.36 9.92
CA ASN A 361 -1.64 5.53 9.52
C ASN A 361 -2.50 4.31 9.88
N PHE A 362 -1.95 3.11 9.78
CA PHE A 362 -2.64 1.88 10.19
C PHE A 362 -2.90 1.87 11.70
N SER A 363 -1.91 2.20 12.53
CA SER A 363 -2.08 2.32 13.98
C SER A 363 -3.14 3.37 14.35
N LEU A 364 -3.16 4.53 13.68
CA LEU A 364 -4.19 5.56 13.87
C LEU A 364 -5.59 5.03 13.50
N THR A 365 -5.73 4.33 12.38
CA THR A 365 -7.00 3.69 12.01
C THR A 365 -7.45 2.69 13.08
N CYS A 366 -6.54 1.89 13.64
CA CYS A 366 -6.86 1.00 14.76
C CYS A 366 -7.33 1.78 16.00
N LEU A 367 -6.72 2.93 16.32
CA LEU A 367 -7.18 3.78 17.43
C LEU A 367 -8.62 4.28 17.20
N VAL A 368 -8.94 4.72 15.98
CA VAL A 368 -10.30 5.17 15.64
C VAL A 368 -11.31 4.03 15.76
N ILE A 369 -11.02 2.86 15.18
CA ILE A 369 -11.92 1.69 15.25
C ILE A 369 -12.14 1.28 16.71
N PHE A 370 -11.07 1.20 17.51
CA PHE A 370 -11.19 0.84 18.92
C PHE A 370 -12.03 1.85 19.71
N PHE A 371 -11.82 3.14 19.49
CA PHE A 371 -12.65 4.18 20.10
C PHE A 371 -14.13 3.98 19.76
N LEU A 372 -14.46 3.73 18.50
CA LEU A 372 -15.84 3.48 18.04
C LEU A 372 -16.45 2.19 18.59
N GLN A 373 -15.63 1.21 19.01
CA GLN A 373 -16.08 0.05 19.78
C GLN A 373 -16.31 0.37 21.26
N GLN A 374 -15.63 1.39 21.81
CA GLN A 374 -15.71 1.81 23.22
C GLN A 374 -16.76 2.88 23.53
N THR A 375 -17.40 3.46 22.51
CA THR A 375 -18.46 4.45 22.74
C THR A 375 -19.58 3.85 23.61
N LYS A 376 -20.21 4.67 24.46
CA LYS A 376 -21.28 4.24 25.40
C LYS A 376 -22.34 3.37 24.73
N GLN A 377 -22.72 3.73 23.51
CA GLN A 377 -23.38 2.83 22.57
C GLN A 377 -22.36 2.53 21.47
N PRO A 378 -21.89 1.28 21.30
CA PRO A 378 -20.89 0.93 20.31
C PRO A 378 -21.34 1.33 18.90
N VAL A 379 -20.47 2.03 18.18
CA VAL A 379 -20.66 2.34 16.75
C VAL A 379 -20.22 1.17 15.89
N LEU A 380 -19.23 0.39 16.34
CA LEU A 380 -18.69 -0.77 15.65
C LEU A 380 -18.74 -2.04 16.51
N PRO A 381 -18.87 -3.24 15.89
CA PRO A 381 -18.75 -4.50 16.60
C PRO A 381 -17.30 -4.83 16.95
N SER A 382 -17.10 -5.72 17.93
CA SER A 382 -15.79 -6.38 18.15
C SER A 382 -15.48 -7.37 17.03
N ILE A 383 -14.20 -7.60 16.70
CA ILE A 383 -13.85 -8.58 15.65
C ILE A 383 -14.20 -10.00 16.11
N ASN A 384 -14.13 -10.30 17.41
CA ASN A 384 -14.56 -11.59 17.92
C ASN A 384 -16.06 -11.86 17.67
N SER A 385 -16.89 -10.81 17.55
CA SER A 385 -18.29 -10.96 17.12
C SER A 385 -18.36 -11.49 15.68
N LEU A 386 -17.54 -10.94 14.77
CA LEU A 386 -17.45 -11.40 13.39
C LEU A 386 -16.91 -12.83 13.29
N PHE A 387 -15.91 -13.19 14.11
CA PHE A 387 -15.40 -14.56 14.18
C PHE A 387 -16.45 -15.56 14.66
N LYS A 388 -17.29 -15.17 15.63
CA LYS A 388 -18.37 -16.04 16.14
C LYS A 388 -19.49 -16.27 15.13
N SER A 389 -19.75 -15.30 14.26
CA SER A 389 -20.76 -15.41 13.20
C SER A 389 -20.23 -16.08 11.93
N ALA A 390 -18.94 -16.45 11.87
CA ALA A 390 -18.34 -17.01 10.67
C ALA A 390 -18.91 -18.40 10.32
N THR A 391 -19.23 -18.60 9.05
CA THR A 391 -19.74 -19.85 8.51
C THR A 391 -18.62 -20.69 7.87
N PRO A 392 -18.87 -21.96 7.48
CA PRO A 392 -17.88 -22.74 6.74
C PRO A 392 -17.41 -22.08 5.42
N ASP A 393 -18.25 -21.25 4.80
CA ASP A 393 -17.91 -20.51 3.58
C ASP A 393 -16.97 -19.32 3.84
N ASP A 394 -16.87 -18.87 5.10
CA ASP A 394 -15.99 -17.79 5.54
C ASP A 394 -14.57 -18.24 5.89
N ILE A 395 -14.30 -19.55 5.85
CA ILE A 395 -12.98 -20.10 6.21
C ILE A 395 -11.93 -19.54 5.25
N ARG A 396 -10.95 -18.84 5.81
CA ARG A 396 -9.76 -18.33 5.13
C ARG A 396 -8.55 -18.57 6.04
N ILE A 397 -7.60 -19.37 5.58
CA ILE A 397 -6.36 -19.66 6.31
C ILE A 397 -5.21 -19.46 5.33
N THR A 398 -4.24 -18.65 5.71
CA THR A 398 -3.06 -18.36 4.87
C THR A 398 -2.05 -19.50 4.90
N GLU A 399 -1.03 -19.43 4.04
CA GLU A 399 0.05 -20.45 3.93
C GLU A 399 0.84 -20.59 5.23
N ASP A 400 0.94 -19.50 6.00
CA ASP A 400 1.62 -19.46 7.29
C ASP A 400 0.71 -19.89 8.46
N ASN A 401 -0.44 -20.51 8.16
CA ASN A 401 -1.47 -20.94 9.12
C ASN A 401 -2.10 -19.80 9.94
N ILE A 402 -2.09 -18.57 9.42
CA ILE A 402 -2.82 -17.45 10.03
C ILE A 402 -4.31 -17.63 9.73
N ASN A 403 -5.13 -17.68 10.77
CA ASN A 403 -6.59 -17.77 10.65
C ASN A 403 -7.18 -16.38 10.37
N CYS A 404 -7.77 -16.23 9.19
CA CYS A 404 -8.44 -15.01 8.72
C CYS A 404 -9.95 -15.24 8.51
N SER A 405 -10.53 -16.22 9.22
CA SER A 405 -11.92 -16.62 9.06
C SER A 405 -12.85 -15.77 9.91
N PHE A 406 -13.45 -14.73 9.33
CA PHE A 406 -14.49 -13.89 9.93
C PHE A 406 -15.71 -13.81 9.02
N ALA A 407 -16.91 -13.64 9.60
CA ALA A 407 -18.15 -13.48 8.84
C ALA A 407 -18.09 -12.28 7.90
N ARG A 408 -18.55 -12.46 6.67
CA ARG A 408 -18.67 -11.39 5.66
C ARG A 408 -20.10 -10.90 5.45
N ASP A 409 -21.09 -11.71 5.83
CA ASP A 409 -22.50 -11.34 5.76
C ASP A 409 -22.90 -10.45 6.95
N PHE A 410 -23.18 -9.17 6.68
CA PHE A 410 -23.64 -8.20 7.66
C PHE A 410 -24.95 -8.61 8.34
N GLN A 411 -25.84 -9.31 7.63
CA GLN A 411 -27.10 -9.80 8.22
C GLN A 411 -26.83 -10.92 9.22
N ALA A 412 -25.96 -11.87 8.90
CA ALA A 412 -25.54 -12.94 9.81
C ALA A 412 -24.76 -12.41 11.04
N ILE A 413 -24.01 -11.32 10.89
CA ILE A 413 -23.35 -10.65 12.00
C ILE A 413 -24.38 -9.99 12.93
N GLY A 414 -25.49 -9.51 12.39
CA GLY A 414 -26.63 -8.99 13.16
C GLY A 414 -26.31 -7.74 14.00
N PHE A 415 -25.23 -7.03 13.68
CA PHE A 415 -24.84 -5.81 14.39
C PHE A 415 -25.52 -4.58 13.78
N ASN A 416 -26.19 -3.81 14.63
CA ASN A 416 -26.75 -2.52 14.25
C ASN A 416 -26.44 -1.48 15.33
N SER A 417 -25.78 -0.39 14.93
CA SER A 417 -25.40 0.70 15.82
C SER A 417 -26.63 1.44 16.35
N LYS A 418 -26.79 1.47 17.68
CA LYS A 418 -27.80 2.31 18.35
C LYS A 418 -27.29 3.73 18.63
N ASN A 419 -26.02 4.00 18.29
CA ASN A 419 -25.39 5.28 18.53
C ASN A 419 -25.93 6.34 17.55
N LYS A 420 -26.44 7.45 18.10
CA LYS A 420 -27.01 8.58 17.34
C LYS A 420 -26.15 9.86 17.42
N SER A 421 -24.94 9.78 17.95
CA SER A 421 -24.04 10.92 18.04
C SER A 421 -23.66 11.45 16.65
N ARG A 422 -23.53 12.77 16.54
CA ARG A 422 -23.03 13.39 15.31
C ARG A 422 -21.55 13.06 15.13
N ILE A 423 -21.04 13.19 13.91
CA ILE A 423 -19.64 12.88 13.64
C ILE A 423 -18.69 13.90 14.31
N SER A 424 -19.10 15.16 14.42
CA SER A 424 -18.41 16.20 15.20
C SER A 424 -18.34 15.85 16.70
N GLU A 425 -19.42 15.32 17.29
CA GLU A 425 -19.43 14.83 18.67
C GLU A 425 -18.48 13.63 18.85
N LEU A 426 -18.49 12.69 17.89
CA LEU A 426 -17.56 11.55 17.91
C LEU A 426 -16.10 11.98 17.76
N LEU A 427 -15.83 13.05 17.00
CA LEU A 427 -14.51 13.63 16.86
C LEU A 427 -14.00 14.20 18.19
N LEU A 428 -14.83 14.98 18.89
CA LEU A 428 -14.49 15.49 20.22
C LEU A 428 -14.29 14.34 21.22
N GLN A 429 -15.23 13.39 21.27
CA GLN A 429 -15.16 12.23 22.15
C GLN A 429 -13.92 11.35 21.89
N PHE A 430 -13.46 11.26 20.64
CA PHE A 430 -12.21 10.56 20.33
C PHE A 430 -11.02 11.19 21.07
N PHE A 431 -10.92 12.53 21.02
CA PHE A 431 -9.84 13.24 21.68
C PHE A 431 -9.97 13.17 23.21
N GLU A 432 -11.17 13.35 23.75
CA GLU A 432 -11.42 13.18 25.18
C GLU A 432 -11.03 11.76 25.66
N PHE A 433 -11.44 10.72 24.92
CA PHE A 433 -11.15 9.32 25.23
C PHE A 433 -9.65 9.06 25.33
N TYR A 434 -8.88 9.46 24.31
CA TYR A 434 -7.43 9.21 24.31
C TYR A 434 -6.63 10.17 25.20
N SER A 435 -7.21 11.29 25.62
CA SER A 435 -6.60 12.17 26.64
C SER A 435 -6.52 11.51 28.02
N GLN A 436 -7.45 10.57 28.28
CA GLN A 436 -7.64 9.83 29.53
C GLN A 436 -7.15 8.37 29.45
N PHE A 437 -6.98 7.83 28.24
CA PHE A 437 -6.59 6.43 28.06
C PHE A 437 -5.21 6.12 28.69
N ASP A 438 -5.16 5.04 29.46
CA ASP A 438 -3.94 4.56 30.12
C ASP A 438 -3.05 3.76 29.15
N PHE A 439 -2.30 4.46 28.31
CA PHE A 439 -1.30 3.84 27.43
C PHE A 439 -0.16 3.15 28.17
N HIS A 440 0.03 3.42 29.48
CA HIS A 440 1.10 2.80 30.24
C HIS A 440 0.78 1.33 30.52
N ASN A 441 -0.38 1.05 31.11
CA ASN A 441 -0.76 -0.29 31.53
C ASN A 441 -1.72 -1.02 30.59
N LYS A 442 -2.40 -0.31 29.68
CA LYS A 442 -3.42 -0.90 28.81
C LYS A 442 -2.93 -1.09 27.37
N ALA A 443 -3.30 -2.24 26.82
CA ALA A 443 -3.23 -2.56 25.41
C ALA A 443 -4.60 -2.38 24.74
N ILE A 444 -4.58 -2.07 23.46
CA ILE A 444 -5.74 -1.86 22.61
C ILE A 444 -5.99 -3.14 21.82
N SER A 445 -7.18 -3.72 21.96
CA SER A 445 -7.60 -4.92 21.25
C SER A 445 -8.92 -4.69 20.53
N LEU A 446 -8.85 -4.64 19.19
CA LEU A 446 -10.02 -4.55 18.32
C LEU A 446 -10.80 -5.87 18.32
N ASN A 447 -10.14 -6.99 18.63
CA ASN A 447 -10.74 -8.31 18.73
C ASN A 447 -11.72 -8.38 19.90
N GLU A 448 -11.27 -7.95 21.07
CA GLU A 448 -12.06 -7.98 22.30
C GLU A 448 -13.00 -6.78 22.39
N GLY A 449 -12.71 -5.68 21.68
CA GLY A 449 -13.46 -4.44 21.80
C GLY A 449 -13.44 -3.92 23.25
N ARG A 450 -12.29 -4.03 23.92
CA ARG A 450 -12.03 -3.49 25.28
C ARG A 450 -10.53 -3.40 25.56
N PRO A 451 -10.11 -2.58 26.54
CA PRO A 451 -8.70 -2.51 26.94
C PRO A 451 -8.24 -3.82 27.59
N LEU A 452 -7.04 -4.27 27.26
CA LEU A 452 -6.37 -5.42 27.87
C LEU A 452 -5.18 -4.96 28.72
N SER A 453 -4.66 -5.82 29.59
CA SER A 453 -3.37 -5.55 30.26
C SER A 453 -2.23 -5.64 29.25
N LYS A 454 -1.28 -4.71 29.32
CA LYS A 454 -0.17 -4.68 28.37
C LYS A 454 0.74 -5.92 28.51
N PRO A 455 1.12 -6.60 27.42
CA PRO A 455 2.01 -7.77 27.49
C PRO A 455 3.48 -7.41 27.70
N ASP A 456 3.90 -6.20 27.33
CA ASP A 456 5.28 -5.75 27.38
C ASP A 456 5.37 -4.24 27.74
N HIS A 457 6.57 -3.66 27.72
CA HIS A 457 6.81 -2.24 28.03
C HIS A 457 6.85 -1.32 26.80
N SER A 458 6.23 -1.70 25.67
CA SER A 458 6.15 -0.83 24.48
C SER A 458 5.47 0.49 24.83
N ALA A 459 5.72 1.58 24.09
CA ALA A 459 5.06 2.86 24.36
C ALA A 459 3.53 2.75 24.21
N ILE A 460 3.08 2.26 23.06
CA ILE A 460 1.70 1.92 22.75
C ILE A 460 1.66 0.45 22.34
N TYR A 461 0.64 -0.29 22.80
CA TYR A 461 0.42 -1.67 22.40
C TYR A 461 -0.95 -1.81 21.74
N ILE A 462 -0.96 -1.98 20.41
CA ILE A 462 -2.16 -2.29 19.64
C ILE A 462 -1.99 -3.71 19.10
N VAL A 463 -2.87 -4.61 19.53
CA VAL A 463 -2.88 -6.01 19.10
C VAL A 463 -3.17 -6.08 17.59
N ASN A 464 -2.35 -6.79 16.82
CA ASN A 464 -2.66 -7.06 15.42
C ASN A 464 -3.91 -7.96 15.34
N PRO A 465 -4.98 -7.53 14.65
CA PRO A 465 -6.24 -8.27 14.65
C PRO A 465 -6.20 -9.72 14.16
N LEU A 466 -5.33 -10.03 13.19
CA LEU A 466 -5.23 -11.35 12.57
C LEU A 466 -4.04 -12.15 13.13
N GLU A 467 -2.99 -11.46 13.57
CA GLU A 467 -1.80 -12.07 14.17
C GLU A 467 -1.62 -11.58 15.61
N GLN A 468 -2.50 -11.97 16.52
CA GLN A 468 -2.65 -11.36 17.87
C GLN A 468 -1.40 -11.39 18.76
N ALA A 469 -0.38 -12.19 18.42
CA ALA A 469 0.93 -12.17 19.07
C ALA A 469 1.77 -10.92 18.74
N LEU A 470 1.36 -10.11 17.76
CA LEU A 470 2.10 -8.95 17.28
C LEU A 470 1.51 -7.62 17.77
N ASN A 471 2.39 -6.65 18.00
CA ASN A 471 2.04 -5.27 18.27
C ASN A 471 2.24 -4.41 17.00
N VAL A 472 1.16 -3.84 16.46
CA VAL A 472 1.22 -3.03 15.22
C VAL A 472 1.81 -1.64 15.45
N SER A 473 1.97 -1.22 16.70
CA SER A 473 2.60 0.05 17.09
C SER A 473 3.95 -0.15 17.78
N LYS A 474 4.64 -1.28 17.55
CA LYS A 474 5.92 -1.60 18.20
C LYS A 474 7.03 -0.58 17.89
N ASN A 475 6.94 0.08 16.73
CA ASN A 475 7.89 1.11 16.31
C ASN A 475 7.78 2.43 17.09
N MET A 476 6.65 2.66 17.77
CA MET A 476 6.39 3.91 18.48
C MET A 476 7.32 4.10 19.68
N SER A 477 7.98 5.26 19.72
CA SER A 477 8.76 5.67 20.89
C SER A 477 7.87 6.22 22.01
N LEU A 478 8.38 6.22 23.25
CA LEU A 478 7.69 6.83 24.39
C LEU A 478 7.50 8.34 24.20
N GLU A 479 8.47 9.02 23.59
CA GLU A 479 8.39 10.46 23.28
C GLU A 479 7.22 10.76 22.34
N GLU A 480 7.07 10.00 21.25
CA GLU A 480 5.95 10.20 20.32
C GLU A 480 4.60 9.79 20.93
N CYS A 481 4.58 8.85 21.88
CA CYS A 481 3.39 8.54 22.66
C CYS A 481 2.96 9.71 23.55
N GLU A 482 3.89 10.34 24.28
CA GLU A 482 3.57 11.52 25.09
C GLU A 482 3.17 12.71 24.21
N ARG A 483 3.82 12.89 23.07
CA ARG A 483 3.42 13.90 22.08
C ARG A 483 2.00 13.67 21.57
N LEU A 484 1.64 12.42 21.24
CA LEU A 484 0.26 12.07 20.89
C LEU A 484 -0.73 12.47 22.00
N ARG A 485 -0.41 12.18 23.27
CA ARG A 485 -1.29 12.54 24.40
C ARG A 485 -1.46 14.05 24.56
N ILE A 486 -0.40 14.83 24.36
CA ILE A 486 -0.45 16.30 24.41
C ILE A 486 -1.31 16.83 23.27
N GLU A 487 -1.06 16.40 22.04
CA GLU A 487 -1.81 16.87 20.88
C GLU A 487 -3.28 16.48 20.94
N VAL A 488 -3.61 15.29 21.46
CA VAL A 488 -4.99 14.87 21.71
C VAL A 488 -5.70 15.81 22.68
N ARG A 489 -5.05 16.22 23.78
CA ARG A 489 -5.62 17.20 24.73
C ARG A 489 -5.81 18.57 24.09
N ASN A 490 -4.82 19.02 23.33
CA ASN A 490 -4.90 20.29 22.61
C ASN A 490 -6.07 20.29 21.62
N ALA A 491 -6.26 19.19 20.88
CA ALA A 491 -7.35 19.03 19.94
C ALA A 491 -8.74 19.04 20.62
N ALA A 492 -8.89 18.36 21.76
CA ALA A 492 -10.12 18.42 22.55
C ALA A 492 -10.43 19.86 22.99
N TRP A 493 -9.44 20.55 23.56
CA TRP A 493 -9.60 21.93 24.01
C TRP A 493 -9.98 22.89 22.88
N ILE A 494 -9.35 22.74 21.70
CA ILE A 494 -9.70 23.54 20.51
C ILE A 494 -11.18 23.33 20.16
N LEU A 495 -11.63 22.09 20.06
CA LEU A 495 -13.02 21.79 19.69
C LEU A 495 -14.03 22.27 20.74
N GLU A 496 -13.73 22.13 22.04
CA GLU A 496 -14.58 22.64 23.13
C GLU A 496 -14.71 24.17 23.06
N SER A 497 -13.59 24.87 22.84
CA SER A 497 -13.59 26.33 22.76
C SER A 497 -14.40 26.88 21.59
N GLU A 498 -14.48 26.14 20.49
CA GLU A 498 -15.29 26.49 19.31
C GLU A 498 -16.80 26.30 19.55
N VAL A 499 -17.18 25.38 20.44
CA VAL A 499 -18.59 25.17 20.82
C VAL A 499 -19.08 26.28 21.75
N ASP A 500 -18.20 26.78 22.63
CA ASP A 500 -18.53 27.85 23.58
C ASP A 500 -18.58 29.24 22.92
N GLN A 501 -17.81 29.43 21.84
CA GLN A 501 -17.73 30.70 21.12
C GLN A 501 -18.80 30.79 20.02
N ASN A 502 -19.96 31.36 20.35
CA ASN A 502 -20.97 31.83 19.37
C ASN A 502 -20.48 33.07 18.59
N HIS A 503 -19.33 32.98 17.90
CA HIS A 503 -18.78 34.12 17.17
C HIS A 503 -19.59 34.43 15.90
N VAL A 504 -19.84 35.73 15.70
CA VAL A 504 -20.11 36.32 14.39
C VAL A 504 -18.88 36.02 13.53
N ARG A 505 -19.04 35.15 12.53
CA ARG A 505 -17.93 34.70 11.68
C ARG A 505 -17.44 35.86 10.82
N ASN A 506 -16.18 36.27 10.98
CA ASN A 506 -15.49 37.07 9.97
C ASN A 506 -14.99 36.12 8.87
N ASP A 507 -15.19 36.49 7.60
CA ASP A 507 -14.87 35.64 6.44
C ASP A 507 -13.38 35.25 6.32
N GLU A 508 -12.50 35.96 7.03
CA GLU A 508 -11.04 35.76 7.01
C GLU A 508 -10.53 34.75 8.06
N GLU A 509 -11.30 34.42 9.10
CA GLU A 509 -10.81 33.62 10.23
C GLU A 509 -10.95 32.09 10.01
N SER A 510 -9.94 31.35 10.48
CA SER A 510 -9.99 29.87 10.47
C SER A 510 -10.79 29.36 11.67
N TRP A 511 -11.67 28.38 11.45
CA TRP A 511 -12.57 27.83 12.47
C TRP A 511 -12.75 26.31 12.31
N GLY A 512 -13.26 25.64 13.34
CA GLY A 512 -13.54 24.21 13.33
C GLY A 512 -12.31 23.35 12.99
N LEU A 513 -12.41 22.47 11.99
CA LEU A 513 -11.31 21.58 11.57
C LEU A 513 -10.05 22.32 11.15
N LEU A 514 -10.17 23.53 10.59
CA LEU A 514 -9.00 24.28 10.15
C LEU A 514 -8.10 24.67 11.32
N ASN A 515 -8.67 24.88 12.51
CA ASN A 515 -7.89 25.13 13.73
C ASN A 515 -7.18 23.87 14.23
N LEU A 516 -7.73 22.67 13.98
CA LEU A 516 -7.04 21.40 14.23
C LEU A 516 -5.87 21.14 13.27
N PHE A 517 -5.86 21.75 12.09
CA PHE A 517 -4.82 21.52 11.08
C PHE A 517 -3.71 22.59 11.10
N LYS A 518 -3.79 23.58 11.99
CA LYS A 518 -2.72 24.56 12.17
C LYS A 518 -1.49 23.86 12.73
N THR A 519 -0.37 24.01 12.03
CA THR A 519 0.94 23.62 12.57
C THR A 519 1.20 24.54 13.77
N PRO A 520 1.57 24.02 14.94
CA PRO A 520 1.83 24.87 16.09
C PRO A 520 3.09 25.73 15.81
N GLU A 521 2.91 26.96 15.34
CA GLU A 521 4.01 27.94 15.19
C GLU A 521 4.63 28.30 16.55
N LYS A 522 3.89 28.08 17.64
CA LYS A 522 4.38 28.11 19.02
C LYS A 522 3.75 26.94 19.77
N ALA A 523 4.58 26.13 20.42
CA ALA A 523 4.13 25.05 21.28
C ALA A 523 3.20 25.61 22.38
N ILE A 524 1.89 25.43 22.22
CA ILE A 524 0.91 25.73 23.26
C ILE A 524 1.09 24.65 24.32
N ILE A 525 1.65 25.09 25.46
CA ILE A 525 1.86 24.37 26.72
C ILE A 525 2.73 23.11 26.59
N ARG A 526 4.05 23.28 26.72
CA ARG A 526 4.92 22.23 27.25
C ARG A 526 4.80 22.29 28.79
N PRO A 527 4.24 21.28 29.47
CA PRO A 527 4.54 21.11 30.89
C PRO A 527 6.05 20.95 31.01
N ASN A 528 6.69 21.65 31.95
CA ASN A 528 8.11 21.49 32.26
C ASN A 528 8.37 20.06 32.77
N VAL A 529 8.54 19.11 31.85
CA VAL A 529 9.07 17.78 32.16
C VAL A 529 10.53 17.73 31.76
N PHE A 530 11.33 17.38 32.75
CA PHE A 530 12.78 17.39 32.84
C PHE A 530 13.50 16.54 31.78
N PHE A 531 13.50 16.93 30.51
CA PHE A 531 14.42 16.34 29.53
C PHE A 531 14.97 17.41 28.59
N LYS A 532 16.16 17.90 28.89
CA LYS A 532 17.00 18.60 27.89
C LYS A 532 17.32 17.58 26.78
N PRO A 533 17.07 17.88 25.50
CA PRO A 533 17.52 17.03 24.42
C PRO A 533 19.06 17.05 24.39
N ARG A 534 19.70 15.94 24.76
CA ARG A 534 21.10 15.71 24.43
C ARG A 534 21.15 15.00 23.08
N ILE A 535 20.97 15.78 22.02
CA ILE A 535 21.35 15.37 20.67
C ILE A 535 22.32 16.46 20.20
N LEU A 536 23.62 16.15 20.19
CA LEU A 536 24.59 16.93 19.44
C LEU A 536 24.36 16.59 17.97
N GLU A 537 24.00 17.60 17.18
CA GLU A 537 24.07 17.50 15.72
C GLU A 537 25.54 17.41 15.29
N VAL A 538 25.89 16.40 14.49
CA VAL A 538 27.27 16.21 14.00
C VAL A 538 27.67 17.32 13.01
N SER A 539 26.69 18.02 12.44
CA SER A 539 26.85 19.26 11.65
C SER A 539 27.50 20.38 12.47
N GLU A 540 27.10 20.56 13.73
CA GLU A 540 27.62 21.64 14.59
C GLU A 540 29.08 21.42 15.04
N LEU A 541 29.67 20.25 14.77
CA LEU A 541 31.07 19.96 15.11
C LEU A 541 32.09 20.50 14.10
N PHE A 542 31.64 20.98 12.94
CA PHE A 542 32.52 21.40 11.84
C PHE A 542 32.47 22.90 11.50
N ASP A 543 31.57 23.67 12.11
CA ASP A 543 31.38 25.10 11.77
C ASP A 543 32.08 26.09 12.72
N LYS A 544 33.08 25.63 13.48
CA LYS A 544 33.95 26.51 14.27
C LYS A 544 35.40 26.36 13.86
N ILE A 545 35.73 26.99 12.73
CA ILE A 545 37.09 27.43 12.43
C ILE A 545 37.03 28.93 12.18
N ASP A 546 37.85 29.64 12.95
CA ASP A 546 37.89 31.08 13.11
C ASP A 546 38.05 31.87 11.80
N GLU A 547 37.33 32.99 11.69
CA GLU A 547 37.64 34.06 10.74
C GLU A 547 38.94 34.80 11.11
N PRO A 548 39.69 35.28 10.11
CA PRO A 548 40.47 36.48 10.27
C PRO A 548 40.03 37.59 9.30
N VAL A 549 39.61 38.70 9.92
CA VAL A 549 39.84 40.11 9.62
C VAL A 549 40.47 40.48 8.24
N ASN A 550 39.72 41.34 7.54
CA ASN A 550 40.04 42.23 6.41
C ASN A 550 41.48 42.78 6.36
N ASP A 551 42.14 42.73 5.19
CA ASP A 551 42.73 43.93 4.56
C ASP A 551 42.99 43.78 3.04
N ASN A 552 42.99 44.92 2.35
CA ASN A 552 42.95 45.14 0.90
C ASN A 552 44.25 44.80 0.14
N SER A 553 44.11 44.30 -1.12
CA SER A 553 44.61 44.94 -2.37
C SER A 553 44.98 43.97 -3.52
N LYS A 554 44.52 44.36 -4.74
CA LYS A 554 45.12 44.22 -6.09
C LYS A 554 45.48 42.84 -6.72
N SER A 555 44.75 42.54 -7.80
CA SER A 555 45.16 42.10 -9.16
C SER A 555 46.21 40.99 -9.38
N GLY A 556 45.88 40.03 -10.25
CA GLY A 556 46.85 39.36 -11.13
C GLY A 556 46.58 37.88 -11.43
N ASP A 557 46.50 37.54 -12.71
CA ASP A 557 46.45 36.19 -13.29
C ASP A 557 47.60 35.26 -12.82
N PHE A 558 47.36 33.93 -12.83
CA PHE A 558 48.07 32.92 -13.64
C PHE A 558 47.91 31.47 -13.12
N ASN A 559 47.76 30.54 -14.07
CA ASN A 559 47.95 29.09 -13.95
C ASN A 559 49.31 28.71 -13.33
N THR A 560 49.39 27.72 -12.41
CA THR A 560 50.27 26.53 -12.51
C THR A 560 50.01 25.49 -11.39
N ALA A 561 50.36 24.23 -11.68
CA ALA A 561 50.29 23.03 -10.85
C ALA A 561 51.26 22.98 -9.64
N LEU A 562 50.95 22.11 -8.67
CA LEU A 562 51.79 21.22 -7.82
C LEU A 562 51.14 21.02 -6.44
N SER A 563 50.74 19.80 -6.07
CA SER A 563 51.52 18.82 -5.29
C SER A 563 51.91 19.26 -3.87
N SER A 564 51.49 18.43 -2.90
CA SER A 564 52.18 18.03 -1.65
C SER A 564 51.44 18.26 -0.32
N ASP A 565 51.02 17.12 0.26
CA ASP A 565 51.39 16.66 1.61
C ASP A 565 51.33 17.63 2.79
N PHE A 566 50.26 17.53 3.60
CA PHE A 566 50.36 17.73 5.06
C PHE A 566 49.95 16.44 5.81
N LYS A 567 50.97 15.73 6.27
CA LYS A 567 50.91 14.49 7.06
C LYS A 567 50.67 14.80 8.54
N ASN A 568 49.53 14.37 9.08
CA ASN A 568 49.32 14.34 10.52
C ASN A 568 49.91 13.04 11.13
N LYS A 569 51.11 13.13 11.73
CA LYS A 569 51.90 11.99 12.25
C LYS A 569 51.21 11.21 13.38
N GLU A 570 50.24 11.78 14.07
CA GLU A 570 49.52 11.13 15.18
C GLU A 570 48.57 10.01 14.72
N ILE A 571 47.91 10.18 13.57
CA ILE A 571 46.91 9.22 13.08
C ILE A 571 47.57 7.89 12.67
N LYS A 572 48.79 7.95 12.15
CA LYS A 572 49.57 6.75 11.76
C LYS A 572 50.05 5.97 12.99
N LYS A 573 50.39 6.68 14.09
CA LYS A 573 50.81 6.07 15.37
C LYS A 573 49.64 5.39 16.09
N ARG A 574 48.44 6.01 16.07
CA ARG A 574 47.21 5.38 16.58
C ARG A 574 46.84 4.11 15.82
N ARG A 575 46.86 4.13 14.48
CA ARG A 575 46.57 2.93 13.66
C ARG A 575 47.55 1.77 13.88
N GLN A 576 48.83 2.04 14.11
CA GLN A 576 49.81 0.98 14.41
C GLN A 576 49.62 0.38 15.81
N ASN A 577 49.26 1.18 16.80
CA ASN A 577 48.98 0.68 18.16
C ASN A 577 47.71 -0.17 18.20
N THR A 578 46.65 0.21 17.48
CA THR A 578 45.41 -0.59 17.40
C THR A 578 45.64 -1.92 16.67
N LYS A 579 46.46 -1.94 15.62
CA LYS A 579 46.85 -3.18 14.92
C LYS A 579 47.69 -4.13 15.81
N LYS A 580 48.59 -3.60 16.64
CA LYS A 580 49.36 -4.40 17.60
C LYS A 580 48.48 -4.99 18.71
N ALA A 581 47.48 -4.24 19.18
CA ALA A 581 46.54 -4.72 20.19
C ALA A 581 45.68 -5.88 19.67
N MET A 582 45.14 -5.79 18.44
CA MET A 582 44.37 -6.91 17.84
C MET A 582 45.23 -8.15 17.55
N SER A 583 46.49 -7.99 17.17
CA SER A 583 47.40 -9.12 16.92
C SER A 583 47.78 -9.89 18.19
N ASN A 584 47.75 -9.26 19.36
CA ASN A 584 48.05 -9.92 20.63
C ASN A 584 46.85 -10.70 21.18
N VAL A 585 45.62 -10.25 20.90
CA VAL A 585 44.39 -10.97 21.27
C VAL A 585 44.22 -12.26 20.46
N LEU A 586 44.61 -12.25 19.18
CA LEU A 586 44.55 -13.45 18.33
C LEU A 586 45.59 -14.54 18.69
N LYS A 587 46.63 -14.22 19.47
CA LYS A 587 47.70 -15.16 19.86
C LYS A 587 47.39 -15.95 21.14
N GLN A 588 46.29 -15.66 21.85
CA GLN A 588 45.98 -16.27 23.15
C GLN A 588 44.83 -17.30 23.12
N MET A 589 44.35 -17.74 21.95
CA MET A 589 43.38 -18.84 21.85
C MET A 589 44.08 -20.17 21.56
N PRO A 590 43.89 -21.24 22.37
CA PRO A 590 44.52 -22.54 22.12
C PRO A 590 43.83 -23.30 20.98
N LEU A 591 44.62 -23.74 20.00
CA LEU A 591 44.25 -24.71 18.97
C LEU A 591 44.60 -26.12 19.45
N ASN A 592 43.62 -27.02 19.56
CA ASN A 592 43.86 -28.46 19.64
C ASN A 592 43.49 -29.09 18.29
N ALA A 593 44.49 -29.57 17.57
CA ALA A 593 44.36 -30.48 16.45
C ALA A 593 45.36 -31.62 16.65
N SER A 594 44.87 -32.86 16.61
CA SER A 594 45.68 -34.01 16.26
C SER A 594 44.81 -35.08 15.61
N ALA A 595 45.13 -35.36 14.36
CA ALA A 595 44.65 -36.48 13.57
C ALA A 595 45.27 -37.81 14.05
N SER A 596 44.53 -38.91 13.90
CA SER A 596 45.11 -40.21 13.52
C SER A 596 44.00 -41.11 12.98
N GLY A 597 44.24 -41.72 11.83
CA GLY A 597 43.38 -42.74 11.25
C GLY A 597 43.79 -44.13 11.71
N THR A 598 42.83 -45.06 11.71
CA THR A 598 43.08 -46.50 11.61
C THR A 598 41.86 -47.22 11.06
N THR A 599 42.17 -48.25 10.28
CA THR A 599 41.35 -49.15 9.48
C THR A 599 40.58 -50.22 10.27
N SER A 600 39.53 -50.75 9.62
CA SER A 600 38.92 -52.10 9.73
C SER A 600 38.14 -52.51 11.00
N SER A 601 36.87 -52.91 10.82
CA SER A 601 36.46 -54.33 10.84
C SER A 601 34.93 -54.51 10.74
N ASN A 602 34.53 -55.51 9.95
CA ASN A 602 33.17 -56.04 9.84
C ASN A 602 32.70 -56.64 11.16
N LYS A 603 31.40 -56.53 11.48
CA LYS A 603 30.62 -57.65 12.04
C LYS A 603 29.11 -57.46 11.85
N THR A 604 28.57 -58.33 11.01
CA THR A 604 27.18 -58.75 10.92
C THR A 604 26.69 -59.28 12.26
N MET A 605 25.48 -58.90 12.69
CA MET A 605 24.66 -59.83 13.47
C MET A 605 23.17 -59.60 13.22
N GLN A 606 22.52 -60.74 13.03
CA GLN A 606 21.19 -60.99 12.51
C GLN A 606 20.29 -61.41 13.69
N VAL A 607 18.98 -61.16 13.54
CA VAL A 607 17.86 -61.93 14.10
C VAL A 607 17.57 -61.75 15.59
N ILE A 608 16.31 -61.43 15.93
CA ILE A 608 15.31 -62.34 16.54
C ILE A 608 14.00 -61.55 16.72
N SER A 609 12.99 -61.97 15.97
CA SER A 609 11.57 -61.82 16.32
C SER A 609 11.16 -62.95 17.29
N PRO A 610 10.10 -62.74 18.07
CA PRO A 610 9.07 -63.78 18.10
C PRO A 610 7.64 -63.23 18.01
N THR A 611 6.92 -63.82 17.06
CA THR A 611 5.50 -64.24 17.09
C THR A 611 5.15 -64.97 18.41
N LYS A 612 3.91 -65.16 18.90
CA LYS A 612 2.54 -65.03 18.40
C LYS A 612 1.59 -65.26 19.61
N ASP A 613 0.29 -65.25 19.33
CA ASP A 613 -0.82 -65.91 20.05
C ASP A 613 -1.54 -65.10 21.16
N ILE A 614 -2.87 -65.10 21.34
CA ILE A 614 -4.06 -65.62 20.60
C ILE A 614 -5.32 -65.11 21.36
N ARG A 615 -6.42 -64.84 20.62
CA ARG A 615 -7.87 -64.94 20.96
C ARG A 615 -8.64 -63.95 21.88
N ARG A 616 -9.69 -63.42 21.23
CA ARG A 616 -11.16 -63.51 21.49
C ARG A 616 -11.89 -62.51 22.40
N GLY A 617 -13.04 -62.07 21.85
CA GLY A 617 -14.27 -61.60 22.53
C GLY A 617 -14.31 -60.09 22.65
N SER A 618 -15.28 -59.34 22.13
CA SER A 618 -16.59 -59.65 21.54
C SER A 618 -16.98 -58.49 20.62
#